data_AF-A0A3D1KXF3-F1
#
_entry.id   AF-A0A3D1KXF3-F1
#
_cell.length_a   1.000
_cell.length_b   1.000
_cell.length_c   1.000
_cell.angle_alpha   90.00
_cell.angle_beta   90.00
_cell.angle_gamma   90.00
#
_symmetry.space_group_name_H-M   'P 1'
#
loop_
_entity.id
_entity.type
_entity.pdbx_description
1 polymer ?
#
loop_
_entity_poly.entity_id
_entity_poly.type
_entity_poly.pdbx_seq_one_letter_code
_entity_poly.pdbx_strand_id
1 'polypeptide(L)' 'EIDVMNWHMGQNPVSAIGWGGRQRRVSGDQYDFFSIEYVYPNGVRTHCAARQINGCSNKKVEQINGTNGYA' A
#
# COMPACT_ATOMS: atom_id res chain seq x y z
N GLU A 1 -2.93 -5.66 -2.21
CA GLU A 1 -1.67 -5.17 -1.62
C GLU A 1 -1.57 -5.56 -0.15
N ILE A 2 -2.37 -4.99 0.76
CA ILE A 2 -2.30 -5.42 2.18
C ILE A 2 -2.68 -6.90 2.39
N ASP A 3 -3.67 -7.42 1.67
CA ASP A 3 -4.07 -8.83 1.82
C ASP A 3 -2.94 -9.80 1.48
N VAL A 4 -2.14 -9.50 0.45
CA VAL A 4 -0.98 -10.32 0.06
C VAL A 4 0.04 -10.38 1.19
N MET A 5 0.34 -9.24 1.82
CA MET A 5 1.25 -9.20 2.97
C MET A 5 0.63 -9.84 4.21
N ASN A 6 -0.66 -9.67 4.47
CA ASN A 6 -1.33 -10.36 5.59
C ASN A 6 -1.29 -11.88 5.43
N TRP A 7 -1.52 -12.39 4.21
CA TRP A 7 -1.40 -13.82 3.91
C TRP A 7 0.03 -14.31 4.03
N HIS A 8 1.01 -13.54 3.55
CA HIS A 8 2.43 -13.90 3.68
C HIS A 8 2.89 -13.91 5.15
N MET A 9 2.45 -12.93 5.93
CA MET A 9 2.82 -12.78 7.33
C MET A 9 1.99 -13.67 8.28
N GLY A 10 0.86 -14.23 7.80
CA GLY A 10 -0.08 -15.03 8.59
C GLY A 10 -0.78 -14.27 9.70
N GLN A 11 -0.76 -12.93 9.67
CA GLN A 11 -1.26 -12.05 10.73
C GLN A 11 -1.57 -10.66 10.18
N ASN A 12 -2.24 -9.84 10.99
CA ASN A 12 -2.60 -8.45 10.64
C ASN A 12 -1.56 -7.45 11.20
N PRO A 13 -1.43 -6.25 10.60
CA PRO A 13 -0.59 -5.20 11.15
C PRO A 13 -1.12 -4.65 12.47
N VAL A 14 -0.23 -4.14 13.31
CA VAL A 14 -0.53 -3.51 14.61
C VAL A 14 -0.79 -2.01 14.50
N SER A 15 -0.28 -1.37 13.44
CA SER A 15 -0.49 0.06 13.19
C SER A 15 -0.40 0.38 11.71
N ALA A 16 -1.06 1.47 11.33
CA ALA A 16 -0.98 2.04 9.99
C ALA A 16 -0.79 3.56 10.08
N ILE A 17 0.05 4.12 9.22
CA ILE A 17 0.13 5.56 8.95
C ILE A 17 -0.12 5.78 7.46
N GLY A 18 -1.01 6.71 7.14
CA GLY A 18 -1.39 6.97 5.76
C GLY A 18 -1.50 8.45 5.44
N TRP A 19 -1.26 8.76 4.18
CA TRP A 19 -1.46 10.08 3.61
C TRP A 19 -2.02 9.94 2.21
N GLY A 20 -2.76 10.94 1.76
CA GLY A 20 -3.38 10.94 0.45
C GLY A 20 -4.04 12.27 0.19
N GLY A 21 -4.67 12.37 -0.98
CA GLY A 21 -5.35 13.60 -1.32
C GLY A 21 -6.17 13.48 -2.59
N ARG A 22 -6.85 14.60 -2.86
CA ARG A 22 -7.65 14.83 -4.06
C ARG A 22 -7.01 15.98 -4.82
N GLN A 23 -6.67 15.75 -6.08
CA GLN A 23 -5.94 16.66 -6.96
C GLN A 23 -6.67 16.97 -8.27
N ARG A 24 -7.44 16.02 -8.85
CA ARG A 24 -8.02 16.15 -10.19
C ARG A 24 -9.55 16.01 -10.24
N ARG A 25 -10.14 14.98 -9.61
CA ARG A 25 -11.58 14.73 -9.75
C ARG A 25 -12.38 15.36 -8.61
N VAL A 26 -13.52 15.97 -8.96
CA VAL A 26 -14.56 16.34 -7.99
C VAL A 26 -15.55 15.18 -7.92
N SER A 27 -15.15 14.11 -7.24
CA SER A 27 -15.96 12.90 -7.05
C SER A 27 -16.19 12.67 -5.56
N GLY A 28 -17.12 13.42 -4.96
CA GLY A 28 -17.49 13.28 -3.55
C GLY A 28 -16.31 13.27 -2.57
N ASP A 29 -16.49 12.55 -1.47
CA ASP A 29 -15.47 12.33 -0.43
C ASP A 29 -14.58 11.14 -0.77
N GLN A 30 -13.77 11.30 -1.83
CA GLN A 30 -12.82 10.28 -2.27
C GLN A 30 -11.46 10.90 -2.59
N TYR A 31 -10.40 10.18 -2.27
CA TYR A 31 -9.03 10.53 -2.65
C TYR A 31 -8.71 10.04 -4.05
N ASP A 32 -7.98 10.85 -4.81
CA ASP A 32 -7.41 10.46 -6.10
C ASP A 32 -6.21 9.55 -5.93
N PHE A 33 -5.50 9.65 -4.79
CA PHE A 33 -4.39 8.80 -4.43
C PHE A 33 -4.24 8.71 -2.91
N PHE A 34 -3.66 7.60 -2.46
CA PHE A 34 -3.25 7.42 -1.09
C PHE A 34 -2.05 6.49 -1.01
N SER A 35 -1.33 6.61 0.09
CA SER A 35 -0.17 5.83 0.45
C SER A 35 -0.26 5.49 1.93
N ILE A 36 -0.02 4.24 2.27
CA ILE A 36 -0.16 3.72 3.63
C ILE A 36 1.04 2.83 3.93
N GLU A 37 1.66 3.06 5.09
CA GLU A 37 2.65 2.17 5.68
C GLU A 37 2.00 1.41 6.84
N TYR A 38 2.13 0.08 6.81
CA TYR A 38 1.65 -0.83 7.83
C TYR A 38 2.84 -1.44 8.57
N VAL A 39 2.71 -1.59 9.89
CA VAL A 39 3.74 -2.23 10.74
C VAL A 39 3.16 -3.50 11.34
N TYR A 40 3.89 -4.61 11.24
CA TYR A 40 3.55 -5.90 11.84
C TYR A 40 4.18 -6.07 13.23
N PRO A 41 3.72 -7.04 14.06
CA PRO A 41 4.24 -7.24 15.42
C PRO A 41 5.76 -7.42 15.52
N ASN A 42 6.38 -8.01 14.50
CA ASN A 42 7.83 -8.24 14.43
C ASN A 42 8.61 -7.07 13.81
N GLY A 43 7.98 -5.92 13.60
CA GLY A 43 8.60 -4.71 13.04
C GLY A 43 8.73 -4.72 11.51
N VAL A 44 8.28 -5.78 10.82
CA VAL A 44 8.19 -5.79 9.35
C VAL A 44 7.24 -4.70 8.89
N ARG A 45 7.60 -4.03 7.79
CA ARG A 45 6.85 -2.92 7.21
C ARG A 45 6.34 -3.28 5.83
N THR A 46 5.11 -2.87 5.53
CA THR A 46 4.51 -2.97 4.20
C THR A 46 4.06 -1.61 3.75
N HIS A 47 4.45 -1.24 2.54
CA HIS A 47 3.97 -0.03 1.88
C HIS A 47 2.93 -0.39 0.83
N CYS A 48 1.79 0.30 0.87
CA CYS A 48 0.69 0.17 -0.08
C CYS A 48 0.40 1.54 -0.67
N ALA A 49 0.27 1.63 -1.99
CA ALA A 49 -0.03 2.89 -2.65
C ALA A 49 -0.96 2.67 -3.84
N ALA A 50 -2.06 3.40 -3.87
CA ALA A 50 -3.02 3.35 -4.95
C ALA A 50 -3.31 4.75 -5.48
N ARG A 51 -3.66 4.82 -6.77
CA ARG A 51 -4.09 6.05 -7.43
C ARG A 51 -5.13 5.77 -8.50
N GLN A 52 -5.97 6.76 -8.76
CA GLN A 52 -6.89 6.84 -9.88
C GLN A 52 -6.57 8.05 -10.76
N ILE A 53 -5.29 8.20 -11.14
CA ILE A 53 -4.78 9.33 -11.93
C ILE A 53 -4.26 8.83 -13.28
N ASN A 54 -4.77 9.42 -14.36
CA ASN A 54 -4.36 9.10 -15.74
C ASN A 54 -3.06 9.82 -16.17
N GLY A 55 -2.38 9.26 -17.18
CA GLY A 55 -1.16 9.84 -17.77
C GLY A 55 0.13 9.41 -17.07
N CYS A 56 0.11 8.28 -16.38
CA CYS A 56 1.26 7.68 -15.70
C CYS A 56 1.19 6.14 -15.83
N SER A 57 2.16 5.43 -15.26
CA SER A 57 2.23 3.96 -15.36
C SER A 57 0.93 3.26 -14.92
N ASN A 58 0.54 2.20 -15.61
CA ASN A 58 -0.59 1.34 -15.21
C ASN A 58 -0.12 0.10 -14.43
N LYS A 59 1.15 0.06 -14.02
CA LYS A 59 1.75 -1.11 -13.37
C LYS A 59 1.15 -1.28 -11.97
N LYS A 60 0.58 -2.46 -11.70
CA LYS A 60 0.35 -2.99 -10.36
C LYS A 60 1.55 -3.86 -9.98
N VAL A 61 2.15 -3.62 -8.82
CA VAL A 61 3.30 -4.39 -8.33
C VAL A 61 3.06 -4.73 -6.88
N GLU A 62 3.24 -6.01 -6.56
CA GLU A 62 3.40 -6.50 -5.20
C GLU A 62 4.78 -7.13 -5.15
N GLN A 63 5.62 -6.70 -4.21
CA GLN A 63 6.98 -7.21 -4.05
C GLN A 63 7.25 -7.44 -2.56
N ILE A 64 7.79 -8.60 -2.24
CA ILE A 64 8.15 -9.01 -0.89
C ILE A 64 9.67 -9.13 -0.84
N ASN A 65 10.31 -8.32 -0.01
CA ASN A 65 11.76 -8.32 0.16
C ASN A 65 12.12 -9.01 1.48
N GLY A 66 12.94 -10.05 1.41
CA GLY A 66 13.52 -10.75 2.55
C GLY A 66 15.04 -10.71 2.52
N THR A 67 15.68 -11.25 3.57
CA THR A 67 17.15 -11.27 3.68
C THR A 67 17.82 -12.16 2.64
N ASN A 68 17.09 -13.13 2.08
CA ASN A 68 17.61 -14.13 1.14
C ASN A 68 17.13 -13.90 -0.31
N GLY A 69 16.49 -12.77 -0.60
CA GLY A 69 15.98 -12.45 -1.94
C GLY A 69 14.64 -11.71 -1.92
N TYR A 70 14.01 -11.67 -3.08
CA TYR A 70 12.71 -11.01 -3.27
C TYR A 70 11.80 -11.84 -4.18
N ALA A 71 10.50 -11.64 -4.02
CA ALA A 71 9.45 -12.18 -4.87
C ALA A 71 8.51 -11.06 -5.32
#